data_AF-A0A8T5S9N2-F1
#
_entry.id   AF-A0A8T5S9N2-F1
#
_cell.length_a   1.000
_cell.length_b   1.000
_cell.length_c   1.000
_cell.angle_alpha   90.00
_cell.angle_beta   90.00
_cell.angle_gamma   90.00
#
_symmetry.space_group_name_H-M   'P 1'
#
loop_
_entity.id
_entity.type
_entity.pdbx_description
1 polymer ?
#
loop_
_entity_poly.entity_id
_entity_poly.type
_entity_poly.pdbx_seq_one_letter_code
_entity_poly.pdbx_strand_id
1 'polypeptide(L)'
;MSEQIAILLYIKNMLADLIYLNGVIATELIKVTENTATLRHGEEFLNKTSCLAEHNQLNLKIIEIVKKYQRTTEDLAGLESHVLKHKKD
;
A
#
# COMPACT_ATOMS: atom_id res chain seq x y z
N MET A 1 -9.73 -22.55 22.95
CA MET A 1 -8.44 -22.31 22.26
C MET A 1 -7.47 -21.80 23.32
N SER A 2 -6.25 -22.36 23.46
CA SER A 2 -5.33 -21.88 24.49
C SER A 2 -4.91 -20.44 24.19
N GLU A 3 -4.72 -19.62 25.22
CA GLU A 3 -4.30 -18.22 25.10
C GLU A 3 -3.00 -18.07 24.29
N GLN A 4 -2.09 -19.02 24.45
CA GLN A 4 -0.85 -19.13 23.67
C GLN A 4 -1.12 -19.28 22.16
N ILE A 5 -2.08 -20.12 21.76
CA ILE A 5 -2.45 -20.28 20.34
C ILE A 5 -3.03 -18.97 19.80
N ALA A 6 -3.84 -18.26 20.57
CA ALA A 6 -4.41 -16.98 20.15
C ALA A 6 -3.32 -15.91 19.92
N ILE A 7 -2.35 -15.82 20.83
CA ILE A 7 -1.20 -14.90 20.71
C ILE A 7 -0.36 -15.24 19.47
N LEU A 8 -0.06 -16.53 19.25
CA LEU A 8 0.72 -16.97 18.08
C LEU A 8 0.01 -16.64 16.77
N LEU A 9 -1.31 -16.83 16.70
CA LEU A 9 -2.11 -16.45 15.53
C LEU A 9 -2.09 -14.94 15.29
N TYR A 10 -2.20 -14.13 16.34
CA TYR A 10 -2.11 -12.68 16.24
C TYR A 10 -0.75 -12.23 15.70
N ILE A 11 0.36 -12.74 16.25
CA ILE A 11 1.71 -12.42 15.79
C ILE A 11 1.92 -12.85 14.34
N LYS A 12 1.50 -14.07 13.98
CA LYS A 12 1.58 -14.56 12.60
C LYS A 12 0.86 -13.62 11.63
N ASN A 13 -0.35 -13.17 11.97
CA ASN A 13 -1.12 -12.27 11.13
C ASN A 13 -0.44 -10.91 10.98
N MET A 14 0.13 -10.37 12.07
CA MET A 14 0.90 -9.13 12.04
C MET A 14 2.14 -9.23 11.15
N LEU A 15 2.87 -10.34 11.22
CA LEU A 15 4.03 -10.58 10.35
C LEU A 15 3.62 -10.73 8.87
N ALA A 16 2.52 -11.42 8.60
CA ALA A 16 2.00 -11.56 7.23
C ALA A 16 1.60 -10.20 6.64
N ASP A 17 0.90 -9.38 7.43
CA ASP A 17 0.52 -8.01 7.06
C ASP A 17 1.78 -7.13 6.82
N LEU A 18 2.83 -7.26 7.64
CA LEU A 18 4.11 -6.54 7.46
C LEU A 18 4.84 -6.97 6.18
N ILE A 19 4.90 -8.26 5.88
CA ILE A 19 5.49 -8.79 4.64
C ILE A 19 4.75 -8.23 3.43
N TYR A 20 3.42 -8.19 3.49
CA TYR A 20 2.60 -7.61 2.41
C TYR A 20 2.91 -6.13 2.20
N LEU A 21 2.94 -5.31 3.26
CA LEU A 21 3.27 -3.89 3.18
C LEU A 21 4.65 -3.66 2.55
N ASN A 22 5.66 -4.46 2.94
CA ASN A 22 6.99 -4.39 2.34
C ASN A 22 6.98 -4.70 0.83
N GLY A 23 6.17 -5.67 0.40
CA GLY A 23 5.95 -5.97 -1.02
C GLY A 23 5.39 -4.77 -1.78
N VAL A 24 4.38 -4.08 -1.22
CA VAL A 24 3.80 -2.91 -1.89
C VAL A 24 4.77 -1.73 -1.93
N ILE A 25 5.51 -1.47 -0.84
CA ILE A 25 6.56 -0.43 -0.84
C ILE A 25 7.57 -0.69 -1.97
N ALA A 26 7.99 -1.94 -2.18
CA ALA A 26 8.89 -2.29 -3.27
C ALA A 26 8.27 -1.95 -4.65
N THR A 27 6.97 -2.22 -4.85
CA THR A 27 6.29 -1.86 -6.11
C THR A 27 6.19 -0.35 -6.34
N GLU A 28 5.95 0.45 -5.30
CA GLU A 28 5.92 1.91 -5.43
C GLU A 28 7.32 2.50 -5.68
N LEU A 29 8.38 1.91 -5.11
CA LEU A 29 9.76 2.31 -5.40
C LEU A 29 10.16 2.04 -6.86
N ILE A 30 9.70 0.92 -7.43
CA ILE A 30 9.88 0.62 -8.87
C ILE A 30 9.20 1.71 -9.71
N LYS A 31 7.95 2.06 -9.40
CA LYS A 31 7.20 3.12 -10.09
C LYS A 31 7.90 4.49 -10.00
N VAL A 32 8.43 4.87 -8.83
CA VAL A 32 9.22 6.09 -8.69
C VAL A 32 10.44 6.06 -9.62
N THR A 33 11.09 4.90 -9.73
CA THR A 33 12.23 4.69 -10.63
C THR A 33 11.81 4.81 -12.11
N GLU A 34 10.69 4.19 -12.50
CA GLU A 34 10.14 4.26 -13.86
C GLU A 34 9.73 5.68 -14.26
N ASN A 35 9.06 6.40 -13.36
CA ASN A 35 8.70 7.81 -13.59
C ASN A 35 9.95 8.68 -13.75
N THR A 36 10.98 8.43 -12.93
CA THR A 36 12.26 9.14 -13.02
C THR A 36 12.98 8.83 -14.33
N ALA A 37 12.95 7.58 -14.80
CA ALA A 37 13.50 7.20 -16.10
C ALA A 37 12.73 7.85 -17.26
N THR A 38 11.40 7.97 -17.14
CA THR A 38 10.55 8.64 -18.14
C THR A 38 10.95 10.11 -18.32
N LEU A 39 11.23 10.85 -17.23
CA LEU A 39 11.70 12.23 -17.31
C LEU A 39 12.96 12.39 -18.19
N ARG A 40 13.77 11.33 -18.28
CA ARG A 40 14.98 11.29 -19.11
C ARG A 40 14.71 10.82 -20.55
N HIS A 41 13.75 9.93 -20.76
CA HIS A 41 13.55 9.20 -22.03
C HIS A 41 12.28 9.59 -22.81
N GLY A 42 11.36 10.38 -22.25
CA GLY A 42 10.13 10.86 -22.90
C GLY A 42 8.88 9.99 -22.60
N GLU A 43 7.69 10.54 -22.89
CA GLU A 43 6.37 9.95 -22.54
C GLU A 43 6.05 8.61 -23.24
N GLU A 44 6.73 8.25 -24.34
CA GLU A 44 6.55 6.95 -25.00
C GLU A 44 6.84 5.75 -24.08
N PHE A 45 7.65 5.95 -23.03
CA PHE A 45 7.95 4.93 -22.03
C PHE A 45 6.78 4.66 -21.07
N LEU A 46 5.97 5.69 -20.74
CA LEU A 46 4.82 5.58 -19.84
C LEU A 46 3.64 4.83 -20.46
N ASN A 47 3.40 5.00 -21.77
CA ASN A 47 2.26 4.37 -22.45
C ASN A 47 2.36 2.84 -22.55
N LYS A 48 3.47 2.24 -22.10
CA LYS A 48 3.66 0.78 -22.06
C LYS A 48 3.39 0.17 -20.68
N THR A 49 3.12 0.95 -19.65
CA THR A 49 2.92 0.40 -18.30
C THR A 49 1.43 0.30 -17.96
N SER A 50 0.94 -0.93 -17.73
CA SER A 50 -0.44 -1.24 -17.31
C SER A 50 -0.74 -0.90 -15.85
N CYS A 51 0.13 -0.09 -15.22
CA CYS A 51 0.37 -0.09 -13.78
C CYS A 51 -0.72 0.61 -12.95
N LEU A 52 -1.44 1.58 -13.51
CA LEU A 52 -2.24 2.51 -12.69
C LEU A 52 -3.39 1.82 -11.92
N ALA A 53 -4.10 0.88 -12.56
CA ALA A 53 -5.21 0.18 -11.94
C ALA A 53 -4.73 -0.78 -10.84
N GLU A 54 -3.64 -1.50 -11.09
CA GLU A 54 -3.05 -2.44 -10.14
C GLU A 54 -2.53 -1.71 -8.89
N HIS A 55 -1.86 -0.57 -9.06
CA HIS A 55 -1.43 0.27 -7.94
C HIS A 55 -2.61 0.76 -7.07
N ASN A 56 -3.73 1.13 -7.69
CA ASN A 56 -4.91 1.55 -6.92
C ASN A 56 -5.48 0.41 -6.06
N GLN A 57 -5.48 -0.83 -6.58
CA GLN A 57 -5.90 -2.00 -5.80
C GLN A 57 -4.95 -2.29 -4.64
N LEU A 58 -3.64 -2.17 -4.87
CA LEU A 58 -2.63 -2.33 -3.82
C LEU A 58 -2.79 -1.25 -2.73
N ASN A 59 -3.03 0.00 -3.12
CA ASN A 59 -3.28 1.11 -2.20
C ASN A 59 -4.51 0.89 -1.30
N LEU A 60 -5.62 0.43 -1.87
CA LEU A 60 -6.81 0.05 -1.09
C LEU A 60 -6.47 -1.03 -0.06
N LYS A 61 -5.70 -2.05 -0.48
CA LYS A 61 -5.34 -3.15 0.41
C LYS A 61 -4.40 -2.73 1.54
N ILE A 62 -3.47 -1.81 1.27
CA ILE A 62 -2.63 -1.18 2.31
C ILE A 62 -3.51 -0.50 3.35
N ILE A 63 -4.45 0.34 2.93
CA ILE A 63 -5.33 1.07 3.86
C ILE A 63 -6.13 0.10 4.73
N GLU A 64 -6.66 -1.00 4.16
CA GLU A 64 -7.33 -2.05 4.94
C GLU A 64 -6.41 -2.67 5.99
N ILE A 65 -5.14 -2.94 5.67
CA ILE A 65 -4.18 -3.49 6.63
C ILE A 65 -3.88 -2.49 7.75
N VAL A 66 -3.64 -1.23 7.40
CA VAL A 66 -3.35 -0.17 8.39
C VAL A 66 -4.54 0.03 9.34
N LYS A 67 -5.79 -0.03 8.82
CA LYS A 67 -7.03 0.00 9.61
C LYS A 67 -7.09 -1.06 10.71
N LYS A 68 -6.54 -2.25 10.47
CA LYS A 68 -6.56 -3.35 11.47
C LYS A 68 -5.74 -3.04 12.73
N TYR A 69 -4.71 -2.20 12.62
CA TYR A 69 -3.73 -1.99 13.69
C TYR A 69 -3.76 -0.59 14.31
N GLN A 70 -4.40 0.39 13.68
CA GLN A 70 -4.49 1.73 14.25
C GLN A 70 -5.47 1.80 15.42
N ARG A 71 -5.11 2.62 16.43
CA ARG A 71 -5.86 2.78 17.68
C ARG A 71 -6.93 3.88 17.60
N THR A 72 -6.78 4.84 16.71
CA THR A 72 -7.70 5.98 16.54
C THR A 72 -7.96 6.25 15.06
N THR A 73 -9.17 6.71 14.74
CA THR A 73 -9.61 7.03 13.37
C THR A 73 -8.95 8.29 12.80
N GLU A 74 -8.45 9.17 13.66
CA GLU A 74 -7.89 10.47 13.30
C GLU A 74 -6.51 10.34 12.63
N ASP A 75 -5.67 9.42 13.12
CA ASP A 75 -4.35 9.13 12.55
C ASP A 75 -4.44 8.53 11.14
N LEU A 76 -5.58 7.91 10.81
CA LEU A 76 -5.80 7.25 9.54
C LEU A 76 -6.41 8.15 8.47
N ALA A 77 -7.31 9.06 8.87
CA ALA A 77 -8.12 9.83 7.93
C ALA A 77 -7.26 10.64 6.95
N GLY A 78 -6.14 11.21 7.44
CA GLY A 78 -5.18 11.92 6.60
C GLY A 78 -4.45 11.01 5.60
N LEU A 79 -4.03 9.82 6.06
CA LEU A 79 -3.30 8.85 5.24
C LEU A 79 -4.19 8.24 4.16
N GLU A 80 -5.40 7.82 4.51
CA GLU A 80 -6.37 7.24 3.57
C GLU A 80 -6.75 8.25 2.49
N SER A 81 -7.08 9.49 2.87
CA SER A 81 -7.40 10.55 1.91
C SER A 81 -6.24 10.84 0.96
N HIS A 82 -5.00 10.80 1.45
CA HIS A 82 -3.81 11.08 0.65
C HIS A 82 -3.51 9.94 -0.33
N VAL A 83 -3.53 8.69 0.13
CA VAL A 83 -3.18 7.50 -0.66
C VAL A 83 -4.23 7.18 -1.71
N LEU A 84 -5.52 7.27 -1.37
CA LEU A 84 -6.61 6.92 -2.29
C LEU A 84 -6.98 8.06 -3.24
N LYS A 85 -6.37 9.24 -3.10
CA LYS A 85 -6.69 10.45 -3.87
C LYS A 85 -8.20 10.65 -3.96
N HIS A 86 -8.89 10.69 -2.81
CA HIS A 86 -10.27 11.17 -2.78
C HIS A 86 -10.25 12.61 -3.30
N LYS A 87 -10.56 12.81 -4.58
CA LYS A 87 -10.97 14.13 -5.06
C LYS A 87 -12.17 14.51 -4.21
N LYS A 88 -12.00 15.51 -3.35
CA LYS A 88 -13.15 16.26 -2.84
C LYS A 88 -13.68 17.01 -4.06
N ASP A 89 -14.64 16.39 -4.73
CA ASP A 89 -15.57 17.10 -5.60
C ASP A 89 -16.54 17.91 -4.73
#